data_AF-A0AAU7MF45-F1
#
_entry.id   AF-A0AAU7MF45-F1
#
_cell.length_a   1.000
_cell.length_b   1.000
_cell.length_c   1.000
_cell.angle_alpha   90.00
_cell.angle_beta   90.00
_cell.angle_gamma   90.00
#
_symmetry.space_group_name_H-M   'P 1'
#
loop_
_entity.id
_entity.type
_entity.pdbx_description
1 polymer ?
#
loop_
_entity_poly.entity_id
_entity_poly.type
_entity_poly.pdbx_seq_one_letter_code
_entity_poly.pdbx_strand_id
1 'polypeptide(L)'
;MGLFRRRPPTPVARLMAAARLPTAGGEIPVRDVVMQVVRRRSGRAAATLAVVEELLVQEGEAAQVAVEFLEDLQNAASHGTEGLVTTRELLPMRGPRTVDAWETVERFWAAVVAWCDETGVELRSSESLRVVEHEGLRAALWPSCRSLPDGRRVGLSEVLRYENAVGEPMAGFRRHRAE
;
A
#
# COMPACT_ATOMS: atom_id res chain seq x y z
N MET A 1 -39.17 19.65 -6.35
CA MET A 1 -38.46 18.47 -5.79
C MET A 1 -37.11 18.36 -6.48
N GLY A 2 -36.05 18.87 -5.86
CA GLY A 2 -34.71 18.83 -6.44
C GLY A 2 -34.17 17.39 -6.43
N LEU A 3 -33.82 16.88 -7.61
CA LEU A 3 -33.04 15.65 -7.74
C LEU A 3 -31.68 15.90 -7.08
N PHE A 4 -31.52 15.50 -5.82
CA PHE A 4 -30.21 15.40 -5.19
C PHE A 4 -29.42 14.36 -5.98
N ARG A 5 -28.64 14.79 -6.98
CA ARG A 5 -27.64 13.94 -7.62
C ARG A 5 -26.70 13.49 -6.52
N ARG A 6 -26.75 12.20 -6.17
CA ARG A 6 -25.76 11.58 -5.29
C ARG A 6 -24.39 11.90 -5.86
N ARG A 7 -23.53 12.53 -5.05
CA ARG A 7 -22.12 12.68 -5.42
C ARG A 7 -21.54 11.29 -5.71
N PRO A 8 -20.66 11.17 -6.72
CA PRO A 8 -19.96 9.91 -6.93
C PRO A 8 -19.22 9.52 -5.64
N PRO A 9 -19.13 8.22 -5.32
CA PRO A 9 -18.37 7.76 -4.17
C PRO A 9 -16.90 8.18 -4.31
N THR A 10 -16.29 8.57 -3.20
CA THR A 10 -14.87 8.90 -3.13
C THR A 10 -14.00 7.68 -3.47
N PRO A 11 -12.71 7.86 -3.80
CA PRO A 11 -11.78 6.75 -4.03
C PRO A 11 -11.77 5.73 -2.88
N VAL A 12 -11.68 6.20 -1.63
CA VAL A 12 -11.66 5.34 -0.44
C VAL A 12 -12.99 4.61 -0.26
N ALA A 13 -14.13 5.29 -0.44
CA ALA A 13 -15.44 4.63 -0.36
C ALA A 13 -15.62 3.53 -1.42
N ARG A 14 -15.05 3.70 -2.62
CA ARG A 14 -15.03 2.66 -3.67
C ARG A 14 -14.18 1.46 -3.26
N LEU A 15 -12.99 1.69 -2.70
CA LEU A 15 -12.13 0.63 -2.17
C LEU A 15 -12.82 -0.12 -1.02
N MET A 16 -13.43 0.59 -0.08
CA MET A 16 -14.22 0.00 1.01
C MET A 16 -15.38 -0.84 0.49
N ALA A 17 -16.12 -0.37 -0.52
CA ALA A 17 -17.22 -1.11 -1.12
C ALA A 17 -16.74 -2.41 -1.79
N ALA A 18 -15.65 -2.37 -2.57
CA ALA A 18 -15.04 -3.57 -3.15
C ALA A 18 -14.52 -4.53 -2.09
N ALA A 19 -13.96 -3.98 -1.00
CA ALA A 19 -13.57 -4.70 0.19
C ALA A 19 -14.75 -5.08 1.09
N ARG A 20 -16.01 -4.88 0.68
CA ARG A 20 -17.24 -5.20 1.44
C ARG A 20 -17.21 -4.69 2.89
N LEU A 21 -16.67 -3.48 3.08
CA LEU A 21 -16.65 -2.80 4.36
C LEU A 21 -17.85 -1.86 4.50
N PRO A 22 -18.37 -1.64 5.71
CA PRO A 22 -19.46 -0.70 5.92
C PRO A 22 -19.06 0.71 5.51
N THR A 23 -19.86 1.37 4.68
CA THR A 23 -19.62 2.77 4.24
C THR A 23 -20.48 3.78 4.99
N ALA A 24 -21.52 3.31 5.71
CA ALA A 24 -22.45 4.17 6.45
C ALA A 24 -21.82 4.84 7.69
N GLY A 25 -20.70 4.31 8.20
CA GLY A 25 -19.96 4.86 9.35
C GLY A 25 -18.92 5.91 8.99
N GLY A 26 -18.80 6.27 7.71
CA GLY A 26 -17.71 7.09 7.20
C GLY A 26 -16.57 6.26 6.61
N GLU A 27 -15.56 6.96 6.10
CA GLU A 27 -14.37 6.35 5.52
C GLU A 27 -13.36 5.95 6.60
N ILE A 28 -12.60 4.91 6.32
CA ILE A 28 -11.47 4.47 7.15
C ILE A 28 -10.14 4.72 6.40
N PRO A 29 -9.01 4.81 7.10
CA PRO A 29 -7.70 4.89 6.47
C PRO A 29 -7.46 3.80 5.41
N VAL A 30 -6.75 4.12 4.33
CA VAL A 30 -6.43 3.19 3.22
C VAL A 30 -5.74 1.93 3.75
N ARG A 31 -4.77 2.08 4.64
CA ARG A 31 -4.10 0.97 5.34
C ARG A 31 -5.07 0.00 6.02
N ASP A 32 -6.16 0.49 6.60
CA ASP A 32 -7.13 -0.36 7.29
C ASP A 32 -7.98 -1.14 6.27
N VAL A 33 -8.26 -0.55 5.11
CA VAL A 33 -8.86 -1.28 3.97
C VAL A 33 -7.91 -2.38 3.50
N VAL A 34 -6.61 -2.06 3.31
CA VAL A 34 -5.58 -3.04 2.92
C VAL A 34 -5.52 -4.20 3.89
N MET A 35 -5.53 -3.94 5.19
CA MET A 35 -5.49 -4.99 6.22
C MET A 35 -6.69 -5.94 6.18
N GLN A 36 -7.83 -5.50 5.67
CA GLN A 36 -8.98 -6.38 5.42
C GLN A 36 -8.84 -7.16 4.11
N VAL A 37 -8.28 -6.53 3.07
CA VAL A 37 -8.11 -7.11 1.75
C VAL A 37 -7.00 -8.18 1.73
N VAL A 38 -5.87 -7.91 2.38
CA VAL A 38 -4.68 -8.77 2.38
C VAL A 38 -4.89 -10.11 3.11
N ARG A 39 -5.93 -10.22 3.94
CA ARG A 39 -6.32 -11.49 4.56
C ARG A 39 -6.84 -12.44 3.47
N ARG A 40 -6.20 -13.60 3.26
CA ARG A 40 -6.57 -14.59 2.22
C ARG A 40 -8.04 -15.02 2.33
N ARG A 41 -8.53 -15.21 3.56
CA ARG A 41 -9.94 -15.55 3.86
C ARG A 41 -10.95 -14.49 3.41
N SER A 42 -10.50 -13.27 3.08
CA SER A 42 -11.40 -12.21 2.61
C SER A 42 -11.97 -12.56 1.25
N GLY A 43 -11.16 -13.13 0.35
CA GLY A 43 -11.50 -13.34 -1.07
C GLY A 43 -11.70 -12.02 -1.84
N ARG A 44 -11.20 -10.88 -1.33
CA ARG A 44 -11.53 -9.53 -1.84
C ARG A 44 -10.42 -8.86 -2.65
N ALA A 45 -9.22 -9.44 -2.68
CA ALA A 45 -8.06 -8.87 -3.36
C ALA A 45 -8.32 -8.54 -4.83
N ALA A 46 -8.83 -9.50 -5.60
CA ALA A 46 -9.10 -9.30 -7.02
C ALA A 46 -10.14 -8.19 -7.29
N ALA A 47 -11.26 -8.18 -6.55
CA ALA A 47 -12.28 -7.15 -6.70
C ALA A 47 -11.78 -5.75 -6.32
N THR A 48 -10.92 -5.66 -5.30
CA THR A 48 -10.35 -4.37 -4.88
C THR A 48 -9.29 -3.89 -5.87
N LEU A 49 -8.45 -4.78 -6.39
CA LEU A 49 -7.49 -4.45 -7.45
C LEU A 49 -8.16 -4.01 -8.75
N ALA A 50 -9.35 -4.53 -9.07
CA ALA A 50 -10.13 -4.03 -10.20
C ALA A 50 -10.57 -2.56 -9.99
N VAL A 51 -10.95 -2.17 -8.77
CA VAL A 51 -11.25 -0.76 -8.45
C VAL A 51 -9.98 0.10 -8.51
N VAL A 52 -8.84 -0.40 -8.04
CA VAL A 52 -7.55 0.28 -8.16
C VAL A 52 -7.22 0.55 -9.63
N GLU A 53 -7.38 -0.44 -10.51
CA GLU A 53 -7.18 -0.29 -11.96
C GLU A 53 -8.02 0.86 -12.55
N GLU A 54 -9.29 0.97 -12.14
CA GLU A 54 -10.17 2.07 -12.55
C GLU A 54 -9.75 3.43 -11.96
N LEU A 55 -9.27 3.45 -10.72
CA LEU A 55 -8.84 4.67 -10.05
C LEU A 55 -7.54 5.23 -10.66
N LEU A 56 -6.64 4.35 -11.12
CA LEU A 56 -5.40 4.75 -11.80
C LEU A 56 -5.65 5.44 -13.16
N VAL A 57 -6.84 5.31 -13.75
CA VAL A 57 -7.23 6.08 -14.95
C VAL A 57 -7.45 7.56 -14.61
N GLN A 58 -7.83 7.85 -13.36
CA GLN A 58 -8.23 9.17 -12.92
C GLN A 58 -7.00 9.93 -12.42
N GLU A 59 -6.86 11.19 -12.81
CA GLU A 59 -5.79 12.03 -12.27
C GLU A 59 -6.11 12.53 -10.85
N GLY A 60 -5.09 13.02 -10.14
CA GLY A 60 -5.24 13.64 -8.83
C GLY A 60 -5.46 12.64 -7.69
N GLU A 61 -6.38 12.98 -6.79
CA GLU A 61 -6.62 12.24 -5.52
C GLU A 61 -6.94 10.76 -5.75
N ALA A 62 -7.68 10.43 -6.82
CA ALA A 62 -8.04 9.05 -7.13
C ALA A 62 -6.83 8.18 -7.47
N ALA A 63 -5.93 8.65 -8.34
CA ALA A 63 -4.67 7.97 -8.61
C ALA A 63 -3.78 7.91 -7.37
N GLN A 64 -3.74 8.96 -6.56
CA GLN A 64 -2.93 8.99 -5.34
C GLN A 64 -3.37 7.90 -4.35
N VAL A 65 -4.67 7.81 -4.06
CA VAL A 65 -5.24 6.78 -3.18
C VAL A 65 -5.01 5.37 -3.74
N ALA A 66 -5.05 5.21 -5.06
CA ALA A 66 -4.77 3.93 -5.72
C ALA A 66 -3.30 3.50 -5.54
N VAL A 67 -2.35 4.43 -5.68
CA VAL A 67 -0.92 4.17 -5.47
C VAL A 67 -0.63 3.87 -3.99
N GLU A 68 -1.17 4.66 -3.06
CA GLU A 68 -1.07 4.42 -1.61
C GLU A 68 -1.57 3.02 -1.25
N PHE A 69 -2.75 2.64 -1.77
CA PHE A 69 -3.31 1.30 -1.54
C PHE A 69 -2.40 0.19 -2.08
N LEU A 70 -1.80 0.38 -3.27
CA LEU A 70 -0.91 -0.62 -3.86
C LEU A 70 0.38 -0.79 -3.08
N GLU A 71 0.96 0.31 -2.61
CA GLU A 71 2.14 0.26 -1.76
C GLU A 71 1.85 -0.46 -0.45
N ASP A 72 0.81 -0.04 0.27
CA ASP A 72 0.41 -0.64 1.53
C ASP A 72 0.15 -2.15 1.36
N LEU A 73 -0.51 -2.54 0.26
CA LEU A 73 -0.79 -3.93 -0.07
C LEU A 73 0.49 -4.72 -0.37
N GLN A 74 1.41 -4.17 -1.15
CA GLN A 74 2.71 -4.79 -1.42
C GLN A 74 3.49 -5.03 -0.13
N ASN A 75 3.54 -4.01 0.73
CA ASN A 75 4.26 -4.03 1.99
C ASN A 75 3.67 -5.09 2.92
N ALA A 76 2.36 -5.07 3.15
CA ALA A 76 1.70 -6.07 4.00
C ALA A 76 1.83 -7.51 3.46
N ALA A 77 1.73 -7.70 2.13
CA ALA A 77 1.86 -9.01 1.49
C ALA A 77 3.32 -9.54 1.47
N SER A 78 4.32 -8.67 1.65
CA SER A 78 5.74 -9.03 1.61
C SER A 78 6.20 -9.84 2.83
N HIS A 79 5.49 -9.75 3.96
CA HIS A 79 5.94 -10.34 5.22
C HIS A 79 5.90 -11.88 5.27
N GLY A 80 5.16 -12.51 4.36
CA GLY A 80 5.01 -13.97 4.30
C GLY A 80 4.26 -14.55 5.51
N THR A 81 3.41 -13.76 6.16
CA THR A 81 2.65 -14.17 7.34
C THR A 81 1.51 -15.12 6.95
N GLU A 82 1.30 -16.17 7.75
CA GLU A 82 0.21 -17.13 7.54
C GLU A 82 -1.16 -16.42 7.48
N GLY A 83 -2.02 -16.90 6.59
CA GLY A 83 -3.36 -16.35 6.39
C GLY A 83 -3.41 -15.05 5.57
N LEU A 84 -2.27 -14.46 5.20
CA LEU A 84 -2.22 -13.34 4.24
C LEU A 84 -1.95 -13.82 2.83
N VAL A 85 -2.47 -13.09 1.84
CA VAL A 85 -2.04 -13.24 0.44
C VAL A 85 -0.60 -12.77 0.30
N THR A 86 0.17 -13.48 -0.51
CA THR A 86 1.55 -13.14 -0.86
C THR A 86 1.59 -12.21 -2.06
N THR A 87 2.69 -11.48 -2.23
CA THR A 87 2.93 -10.66 -3.43
C THR A 87 2.79 -11.48 -4.72
N ARG A 88 3.28 -12.73 -4.73
CA ARG A 88 3.15 -13.66 -5.87
C ARG A 88 1.71 -14.02 -6.19
N GLU A 89 0.87 -14.24 -5.18
CA GLU A 89 -0.57 -14.52 -5.36
C GLU A 89 -1.31 -13.30 -5.94
N LEU A 90 -0.86 -12.08 -5.64
CA LEU A 90 -1.46 -10.85 -6.16
C LEU A 90 -1.10 -10.57 -7.62
N LEU A 91 0.08 -11.01 -8.11
CA LEU A 91 0.54 -10.73 -9.48
C LEU A 91 -0.49 -11.02 -10.58
N PRO A 92 -1.14 -12.20 -10.64
CA PRO A 92 -2.11 -12.52 -11.68
C PRO A 92 -3.45 -11.77 -11.56
N MET A 93 -3.70 -11.06 -10.45
CA MET A 93 -4.94 -10.31 -10.23
C MET A 93 -4.89 -8.88 -10.76
N ARG A 94 -3.70 -8.41 -11.16
CA ARG A 94 -3.46 -7.02 -11.57
C ARG A 94 -3.90 -6.80 -13.01
N GLY A 95 -4.55 -5.65 -13.26
CA GLY A 95 -4.74 -5.12 -14.61
C GLY A 95 -3.47 -4.42 -15.14
N PRO A 96 -3.45 -3.99 -16.41
CA PRO A 96 -2.28 -3.38 -17.03
C PRO A 96 -1.74 -2.16 -16.28
N ARG A 97 -2.58 -1.22 -15.85
CA ARG A 97 -2.11 -0.02 -15.11
C ARG A 97 -1.63 -0.38 -13.72
N THR A 98 -2.30 -1.35 -13.11
CA THR A 98 -1.90 -1.88 -11.81
C THR A 98 -0.52 -2.54 -11.90
N VAL A 99 -0.15 -3.17 -13.02
CA VAL A 99 1.22 -3.67 -13.25
C VAL A 99 2.22 -2.51 -13.27
N ASP A 100 1.99 -1.48 -14.07
CA ASP A 100 2.90 -0.33 -14.19
C ASP A 100 3.11 0.40 -12.85
N ALA A 101 2.01 0.64 -12.13
CA ALA A 101 2.04 1.26 -10.80
C ALA A 101 2.74 0.36 -9.78
N TRP A 102 2.47 -0.95 -9.82
CA TRP A 102 3.12 -1.91 -8.92
C TRP A 102 4.63 -1.93 -9.12
N GLU A 103 5.11 -2.00 -10.35
CA GLU A 103 6.54 -1.99 -10.67
C GLU A 103 7.19 -0.66 -10.29
N THR A 104 6.47 0.45 -10.40
CA THR A 104 6.98 1.77 -9.96
C THR A 104 7.24 1.78 -8.46
N VAL A 105 6.29 1.27 -7.67
CA VAL A 105 6.46 1.08 -6.23
C VAL A 105 7.63 0.13 -5.94
N GLU A 106 7.72 -1.00 -6.64
CA GLU A 106 8.84 -1.94 -6.45
C GLU A 106 10.21 -1.31 -6.74
N ARG A 107 10.34 -0.56 -7.83
CA ARG A 107 11.58 0.16 -8.17
C ARG A 107 11.95 1.18 -7.11
N PHE A 108 10.98 1.93 -6.57
CA PHE A 108 11.24 2.90 -5.51
C PHE A 108 11.82 2.22 -4.27
N TRP A 109 11.15 1.19 -3.75
CA TRP A 109 11.62 0.47 -2.57
C TRP A 109 12.98 -0.22 -2.82
N ALA A 110 13.23 -0.72 -4.03
CA ALA A 110 14.53 -1.26 -4.42
C ALA A 110 15.64 -0.18 -4.40
N ALA A 111 15.34 1.05 -4.84
CA ALA A 111 16.29 2.16 -4.79
C ALA A 111 16.64 2.56 -3.35
N VAL A 112 15.66 2.57 -2.44
CA VAL A 112 15.89 2.81 -1.01
C VAL A 112 16.81 1.74 -0.41
N VAL A 113 16.57 0.46 -0.75
CA VAL A 113 17.42 -0.66 -0.28
C VAL A 113 18.84 -0.54 -0.83
N ALA A 114 18.99 -0.30 -2.14
CA ALA A 114 20.30 -0.14 -2.77
C ALA A 114 21.09 1.00 -2.12
N TRP A 115 20.44 2.14 -1.87
CA TRP A 115 21.07 3.25 -1.16
C TRP A 115 21.47 2.88 0.28
N CYS A 116 20.65 2.14 1.02
CA CYS A 116 21.01 1.67 2.35
C CYS A 116 22.26 0.77 2.31
N ASP A 117 22.32 -0.14 1.33
CA ASP A 117 23.46 -1.06 1.14
C ASP A 117 24.74 -0.29 0.76
N GLU A 118 24.64 0.70 -0.14
CA GLU A 118 25.76 1.54 -0.57
C GLU A 118 26.30 2.46 0.54
N THR A 119 25.43 2.95 1.41
CA THR A 119 25.78 3.90 2.49
C THR A 119 26.02 3.26 3.84
N GLY A 120 25.85 1.94 3.96
CA GLY A 120 26.04 1.19 5.20
C GLY A 120 24.94 1.41 6.24
N VAL A 121 23.75 1.84 5.84
CA VAL A 121 22.59 1.93 6.74
C VAL A 121 22.09 0.51 7.03
N GLU A 122 22.24 0.07 8.27
CA GLU A 122 21.85 -1.28 8.68
C GLU A 122 20.32 -1.47 8.68
N LEU A 123 19.83 -2.38 7.84
CA LEU A 123 18.43 -2.80 7.80
C LEU A 123 18.15 -3.84 8.88
N ARG A 124 17.02 -3.68 9.58
CA ARG A 124 16.61 -4.58 10.68
C ARG A 124 16.06 -5.91 10.13
N SER A 125 16.01 -6.94 10.98
CA SER A 125 15.31 -8.20 10.65
C SER A 125 13.79 -8.00 10.54
N SER A 126 13.16 -8.69 9.61
CA SER A 126 11.69 -8.76 9.44
C SER A 126 11.00 -9.69 10.45
N GLU A 127 11.72 -10.57 11.14
CA GLU A 127 11.13 -11.58 12.03
C GLU A 127 10.25 -10.98 13.13
N SER A 128 10.67 -9.83 13.68
CA SER A 128 9.90 -9.14 14.73
C SER A 128 8.54 -8.63 14.24
N LEU A 129 8.30 -8.50 12.92
CA LEU A 129 6.99 -8.15 12.38
C LEU A 129 6.01 -9.34 12.40
N ARG A 130 6.53 -10.56 12.29
CA ARG A 130 5.71 -11.80 12.24
C ARG A 130 5.12 -12.14 13.60
N VAL A 131 5.83 -11.79 14.67
CA VAL A 131 5.44 -12.09 16.06
C VAL A 131 4.57 -10.99 16.71
N VAL A 132 4.34 -9.86 16.04
CA VAL A 132 3.39 -8.85 16.55
C VAL A 132 2.01 -9.48 16.58
N GLU A 133 1.34 -9.55 17.73
CA GLU A 133 -0.01 -10.13 17.85
C GLU A 133 -1.11 -9.08 17.85
N HIS A 134 -0.84 -7.90 18.43
CA HIS A 134 -1.81 -6.82 18.58
C HIS A 134 -2.28 -6.31 17.20
N GLU A 135 -3.57 -6.46 16.90
CA GLU A 135 -4.12 -6.17 15.57
C GLU A 135 -3.89 -4.72 15.13
N GLY A 136 -4.06 -3.76 16.03
CA GLY A 136 -3.81 -2.35 15.72
C GLY A 136 -2.33 -2.04 15.42
N LEU A 137 -1.40 -2.78 16.02
CA LEU A 137 0.02 -2.61 15.72
C LEU A 137 0.37 -3.25 14.38
N ARG A 138 -0.23 -4.40 14.04
CA ARG A 138 -0.10 -4.99 12.70
C ARG A 138 -0.59 -4.02 11.62
N ALA A 139 -1.75 -3.39 11.83
CA ALA A 139 -2.33 -2.47 10.88
C ALA A 139 -1.51 -1.18 10.67
N ALA A 140 -0.74 -0.77 11.69
CA ALA A 140 0.19 0.34 11.55
C ALA A 140 1.54 -0.08 10.94
N LEU A 141 2.08 -1.23 11.35
CA LEU A 141 3.46 -1.62 10.99
C LEU A 141 3.54 -2.28 9.62
N TRP A 142 2.64 -3.21 9.31
CA TRP A 142 2.79 -4.04 8.11
C TRP A 142 2.66 -3.25 6.79
N PRO A 143 1.70 -2.32 6.66
CA PRO A 143 1.63 -1.49 5.45
C PRO A 143 2.82 -0.51 5.33
N SER A 144 3.45 -0.15 6.46
CA SER A 144 4.52 0.85 6.51
C SER A 144 5.95 0.29 6.38
N CYS A 145 6.12 -1.01 6.15
CA CYS A 145 7.44 -1.58 5.90
C CYS A 145 7.39 -2.81 4.99
N ARG A 146 8.50 -3.06 4.31
CA ARG A 146 8.65 -4.15 3.35
C ARG A 146 9.65 -5.17 3.88
N SER A 147 9.25 -6.43 3.90
CA SER A 147 10.19 -7.54 4.11
C SER A 147 10.88 -7.90 2.81
N LEU A 148 12.19 -8.10 2.90
CA LEU A 148 13.04 -8.47 1.78
C LEU A 148 13.24 -10.00 1.74
N PRO A 149 13.58 -10.58 0.57
CA PRO A 149 13.82 -12.02 0.45
C PRO A 149 14.95 -12.55 1.33
N ASP A 150 15.92 -11.70 1.69
CA ASP A 150 17.05 -12.02 2.57
C ASP A 150 16.70 -11.96 4.07
N GLY A 151 15.44 -11.69 4.40
CA GLY A 151 14.95 -11.62 5.78
C GLY A 151 15.09 -10.24 6.43
N ARG A 152 15.75 -9.27 5.79
CA ARG A 152 15.80 -7.88 6.26
C ARG A 152 14.45 -7.17 6.02
N ARG A 153 14.29 -5.99 6.60
CA ARG A 153 13.17 -5.09 6.31
C ARG A 153 13.65 -3.67 6.08
N VAL A 154 12.93 -2.99 5.20
CA VAL A 154 13.06 -1.55 4.94
C VAL A 154 11.72 -0.90 5.28
N GLY A 155 11.72 0.25 5.94
CA GLY A 155 10.50 0.95 6.34
C GLY A 155 10.60 2.45 6.16
N LEU A 156 9.59 3.15 6.68
CA LEU A 156 9.49 4.61 6.56
C LEU A 156 10.71 5.36 7.10
N SER A 157 11.40 4.85 8.13
CA SER A 157 12.62 5.49 8.63
C SER A 157 13.74 5.52 7.60
N GLU A 158 13.88 4.48 6.79
CA GLU A 158 14.88 4.41 5.73
C GLU A 158 14.45 5.23 4.51
N VAL A 159 13.15 5.22 4.17
CA VAL A 159 12.58 6.09 3.14
C VAL A 159 12.87 7.56 3.46
N LEU A 160 12.61 8.02 4.68
CA LEU A 160 12.89 9.40 5.09
C LEU A 160 14.38 9.75 5.00
N ARG A 161 15.28 8.82 5.32
CA ARG A 161 16.72 9.05 5.18
C ARG A 161 17.14 9.13 3.71
N TYR A 162 16.61 8.24 2.88
CA TYR A 162 16.83 8.23 1.44
C TYR A 162 16.36 9.53 0.78
N GLU A 163 15.12 9.96 1.04
CA GLU A 163 14.55 11.19 0.48
C GLU A 163 15.37 12.43 0.89
N ASN A 164 15.82 12.49 2.15
CA ASN A 164 16.68 13.58 2.62
C ASN A 164 18.07 13.59 1.97
N ALA A 165 18.58 12.42 1.58
CA ALA A 165 19.91 12.28 0.96
C ALA A 165 19.89 12.51 -0.56
N VAL A 166 18.88 11.98 -1.25
CA VAL A 166 18.81 11.94 -2.71
C VAL A 166 17.91 13.06 -3.27
N GLY A 167 16.97 13.58 -2.48
CA GLY A 167 16.04 14.63 -2.90
C GLY A 167 14.89 14.14 -3.81
N GLU A 168 14.80 12.83 -4.04
CA GLU A 168 13.77 12.20 -4.88
C GLU A 168 12.69 11.56 -3.99
N PRO A 169 11.50 12.17 -3.86
CA PRO A 169 10.42 11.58 -3.10
C PRO A 169 9.77 10.42 -3.85
N MET A 170 9.14 9.52 -3.11
CA MET A 170 8.31 8.49 -3.73
C MET A 170 7.19 9.12 -4.59
N ALA A 171 7.02 8.61 -5.81
CA ALA A 171 5.94 9.03 -6.69
C ALA A 171 4.59 8.78 -6.02
N GLY A 172 3.84 9.85 -5.72
CA GLY A 172 2.58 9.82 -4.99
C GLY A 172 2.60 10.50 -3.61
N PHE A 173 3.77 10.73 -3.01
CA PHE A 173 3.89 11.39 -1.69
C PHE A 173 4.08 12.91 -1.73
N ARG A 174 4.22 13.52 -2.91
CA ARG A 174 4.08 14.99 -2.99
C ARG A 174 2.62 15.39 -2.89
N ARG A 175 2.19 15.87 -1.72
CA ARG A 175 1.61 17.22 -1.54
C ARG A 175 1.73 17.66 -0.07
N HIS A 176 2.85 18.32 0.27
CA HIS A 176 2.94 19.50 1.15
C HIS A 176 4.42 19.86 1.42
N ARG A 177 5.05 20.60 0.50
CA ARG A 177 5.82 21.76 0.95
C ARG A 177 4.85 22.93 0.80
N ALA A 178 4.31 23.39 1.92
CA ALA A 178 3.85 24.77 1.98
C ALA A 178 5.11 25.62 1.90
N GLU A 179 5.26 26.33 0.79
CA GLU A 179 5.95 27.62 0.82
C GLU A 179 5.01 28.64 1.49
#